data_AF-A0A9E4KKY1-F1
#
_entry.id   AF-A0A9E4KKY1-F1
#
_cell.length_a   1.000
_cell.length_b   1.000
_cell.length_c   1.000
_cell.angle_alpha   90.00
_cell.angle_beta   90.00
_cell.angle_gamma   90.00
#
_symmetry.space_group_name_H-M   'P 1'
#
loop_
_entity.id
_entity.type
_entity.pdbx_description
1 polymer ?
#
loop_
_entity_poly.entity_id
_entity_poly.type
_entity_poly.pdbx_seq_one_letter_code
_entity_poly.pdbx_strand_id
1 'polypeptide(L)'
;GGDLVKEVLRTASGGKIFRFRAVTASRGKYARAEPIAALYEQGRVHHVGTFPDLEDQMCTWTPKGPADVSPDRMDALVWAISHLINRPITRIWV
;
A
#
# COMPACT_ATOMS: atom_id res chain seq x y z
N GLY A 1 7.89 -5.45 -15.67
CA GLY A 1 7.18 -6.74 -15.72
C GLY A 1 5.76 -6.68 -15.18
N GLY A 2 4.95 -5.69 -15.57
CA GLY A 2 3.54 -5.59 -15.14
C GLY A 2 2.55 -6.31 -16.05
N ASP A 3 2.93 -6.54 -17.32
CA ASP A 3 2.03 -7.08 -18.34
C ASP A 3 1.71 -8.57 -18.12
N LEU A 4 2.69 -9.35 -17.64
CA LEU A 4 2.46 -10.77 -17.29
C LEU A 4 1.47 -10.89 -16.11
N VAL A 5 1.59 -10.02 -15.10
CA VAL A 5 0.70 -10.03 -13.93
C VAL A 5 -0.74 -9.71 -14.33
N LYS A 6 -0.91 -8.76 -15.25
CA LYS A 6 -2.23 -8.40 -15.79
C LYS A 6 -2.88 -9.58 -16.52
N GLU A 7 -2.12 -10.30 -17.35
CA GLU A 7 -2.65 -11.45 -18.09
C GLU A 7 -2.96 -12.66 -17.22
N VAL A 8 -2.13 -12.92 -16.20
CA VAL A 8 -2.41 -13.96 -15.20
C VAL A 8 -3.69 -13.64 -14.42
N LEU A 9 -3.87 -12.39 -13.96
CA LEU A 9 -5.08 -11.97 -13.26
C LEU A 9 -6.33 -12.04 -14.15
N ARG A 10 -6.19 -11.70 -15.44
CA ARG A 10 -7.28 -11.82 -16.42
C ARG A 10 -7.69 -13.27 -16.67
N THR A 11 -6.71 -14.17 -16.71
CA THR A 11 -6.95 -15.61 -16.87
C THR A 11 -7.58 -16.20 -15.60
N ALA A 12 -7.02 -15.89 -14.42
CA ALA A 12 -7.49 -16.39 -13.14
C ALA A 12 -8.90 -15.88 -12.75
N SER A 13 -9.29 -14.69 -13.21
CA SER A 13 -10.61 -14.12 -12.92
C SER A 13 -11.75 -14.74 -13.73
N GLY A 14 -11.47 -15.70 -14.62
CA GLY A 14 -12.49 -16.43 -15.37
C GLY A 14 -13.37 -15.52 -16.24
N GLY A 15 -12.83 -14.38 -16.70
CA GLY A 15 -13.56 -13.39 -17.49
C GLY A 15 -14.32 -12.32 -16.69
N LYS A 16 -14.19 -12.29 -15.36
CA LYS A 16 -14.77 -11.20 -14.53
C LYS A 16 -14.03 -9.87 -14.77
N ILE A 17 -14.78 -8.78 -14.82
CA ILE A 17 -14.22 -7.42 -14.90
C ILE A 17 -13.70 -7.03 -13.52
N PHE A 18 -12.39 -6.82 -13.39
CA PHE A 18 -11.76 -6.27 -12.19
C PHE A 18 -11.01 -4.97 -12.50
N ARG A 19 -10.98 -4.06 -11.53
CA ARG A 19 -10.26 -2.78 -11.67
C ARG A 19 -8.77 -3.02 -11.44
N PHE A 20 -8.00 -3.07 -12.53
CA PHE A 20 -6.55 -3.15 -12.49
C PHE A 20 -5.92 -1.81 -12.86
N ARG A 21 -4.97 -1.35 -12.06
CA ARG A 21 -4.12 -0.20 -12.38
C ARG A 21 -2.66 -0.61 -12.18
N ALA A 22 -1.91 -0.67 -13.28
CA ALA A 22 -0.46 -0.79 -13.18
C ALA A 22 0.10 0.51 -12.59
N VAL A 23 0.87 0.38 -11.51
CA VAL A 23 1.60 1.49 -10.89
C VAL A 23 3.08 1.22 -11.01
N THR A 24 3.85 2.21 -11.47
CA THR A 24 5.30 2.19 -11.45
C THR A 24 5.79 3.08 -10.32
N ALA A 25 6.63 2.50 -9.47
CA ALA A 25 7.28 3.21 -8.39
C ALA A 25 8.37 4.14 -8.95
N SER A 26 8.09 5.43 -9.09
CA SER A 26 9.05 6.43 -9.55
C SER A 26 9.85 7.10 -8.42
N ARG A 27 9.35 7.07 -7.18
CA ARG A 27 10.04 7.58 -5.99
C ARG A 27 10.38 6.44 -5.02
N GLY A 28 11.50 6.59 -4.30
CA GLY A 28 11.97 5.64 -3.29
C GLY A 28 10.92 5.39 -2.20
N LYS A 29 10.97 4.21 -1.58
CA LYS A 29 9.98 3.73 -0.59
C LYS A 29 9.69 4.75 0.51
N TYR A 30 10.74 5.35 1.07
CA TYR A 30 10.62 6.39 2.10
C TYR A 30 9.78 7.59 1.67
N ALA A 31 10.07 8.15 0.49
CA ALA A 31 9.37 9.32 -0.03
C ALA A 31 7.88 9.05 -0.35
N ARG A 32 7.46 7.79 -0.43
CA ARG A 32 6.04 7.42 -0.56
C ARG A 32 5.37 7.19 0.79
N ALA A 33 6.11 6.71 1.78
CA ALA A 33 5.60 6.42 3.12
C ALA A 33 5.39 7.69 3.96
N GLU A 34 6.22 8.72 3.78
CA GLU A 34 6.15 9.99 4.51
C GLU A 34 4.75 10.66 4.51
N PRO A 35 4.07 10.88 3.37
CA PRO A 35 2.74 11.49 3.38
C PRO A 35 1.68 10.61 4.06
N ILE A 36 1.89 9.30 4.11
CA ILE A 36 0.98 8.36 4.77
C ILE A 36 1.20 8.40 6.29
N ALA A 37 2.46 8.46 6.73
CA ALA A 37 2.81 8.64 8.14
C ALA A 37 2.17 9.92 8.71
N ALA A 38 2.22 11.02 7.97
CA ALA A 38 1.57 12.28 8.36
C ALA A 38 0.05 12.13 8.55
N LEU A 39 -0.62 11.23 7.81
CA LEU A 39 -2.05 10.96 8.00
C LEU A 39 -2.35 10.11 9.25
N TYR A 40 -1.45 9.21 9.62
CA TYR A 40 -1.52 8.51 10.90
C TYR A 40 -1.33 9.49 12.06
N GLU A 41 -0.36 10.41 11.97
CA GLU A 41 -0.15 11.46 12.98
C GLU A 41 -1.37 12.38 13.14
N GLN A 42 -2.06 12.68 12.04
CA GLN A 42 -3.31 13.45 12.05
C GLN A 42 -4.53 12.66 12.54
N GLY A 43 -4.38 11.36 12.85
CA GLY A 43 -5.48 10.48 13.26
C GLY A 43 -6.54 10.28 12.17
N ARG A 44 -6.15 10.37 10.88
CA ARG A 44 -7.07 10.26 9.73
C ARG A 44 -7.15 8.84 9.16
N VAL A 45 -6.27 7.94 9.58
CA VAL A 45 -6.23 6.53 9.19
C VAL A 45 -6.52 5.67 10.42
N HIS A 46 -7.46 4.74 10.27
CA HIS A 46 -7.84 3.79 11.31
C HIS A 46 -7.86 2.38 10.75
N HIS A 47 -7.30 1.42 11.48
CA HIS A 47 -7.39 0.00 11.14
C HIS A 47 -8.63 -0.61 11.79
N VAL A 48 -9.39 -1.38 11.02
CA VAL A 48 -10.57 -2.11 11.50
C VAL A 48 -10.16 -3.56 11.74
N GLY A 49 -9.87 -3.90 13.00
CA GLY A 49 -9.39 -5.22 13.41
C GLY A 49 -7.94 -5.19 13.88
N THR A 50 -7.28 -6.34 13.83
CA THR A 50 -5.87 -6.49 14.23
C THR A 50 -5.09 -7.06 13.06
N PHE A 51 -3.98 -6.40 12.71
CA PHE A 51 -3.11 -6.84 11.62
C PHE A 51 -1.69 -7.04 12.17
N PRO A 52 -1.44 -8.09 12.97
CA PRO A 52 -0.20 -8.22 13.74
C PRO A 52 1.05 -8.20 12.85
N ASP A 53 1.00 -8.94 11.75
CA ASP A 53 2.04 -8.98 10.72
C ASP A 53 2.32 -7.64 10.03
N LEU A 54 1.32 -6.78 9.90
CA LEU A 54 1.43 -5.44 9.31
C LEU A 54 1.94 -4.45 10.35
N GLU A 55 1.36 -4.49 11.55
CA GLU A 55 1.71 -3.65 12.70
C GLU A 55 3.17 -3.88 13.11
N ASP A 56 3.63 -5.13 13.16
CA ASP A 56 5.04 -5.48 13.39
C ASP A 56 5.94 -4.87 12.32
N GLN A 57 5.55 -4.95 11.04
CA GLN A 57 6.30 -4.32 9.95
C GLN A 57 6.29 -2.78 10.08
N MET A 58 5.20 -2.17 10.51
CA MET A 58 5.11 -0.72 10.73
C MET A 58 6.01 -0.26 11.89
N CYS A 59 6.12 -1.06 12.95
CA CYS A 59 6.96 -0.75 14.12
C CYS A 59 8.44 -1.05 13.93
N THR A 60 8.79 -2.06 13.12
CA THR A 60 10.18 -2.50 12.91
C THR A 60 10.85 -1.86 11.69
N TRP A 61 10.06 -1.27 10.78
CA TRP A 61 10.61 -0.70 9.56
C TRP A 61 11.39 0.59 9.82
N THR A 62 12.60 0.67 9.27
CA THR A 62 13.43 1.87 9.31
C THR A 62 13.85 2.30 7.89
N PRO A 63 13.90 3.60 7.59
CA PRO A 63 14.28 4.13 6.28
C PRO A 63 15.69 3.72 5.82
N LYS A 64 16.57 3.39 6.78
CA LYS A 64 17.97 3.00 6.57
C LYS A 64 18.21 1.49 6.74
N GLY A 65 17.15 0.70 6.90
CA GLY A 65 17.25 -0.76 6.99
C GLY A 65 17.74 -1.38 5.67
N PRO A 66 18.09 -2.68 5.67
CA PRO A 66 18.55 -3.37 4.46
C PRO A 66 17.55 -3.17 3.33
N ALA A 67 18.01 -2.67 2.18
CA ALA A 67 17.17 -2.42 1.00
C ALA A 67 16.44 -3.69 0.50
N ASP A 68 16.98 -4.86 0.87
CA ASP A 68 16.54 -6.19 0.46
C ASP A 68 15.34 -6.73 1.26
N VAL A 69 15.05 -6.18 2.45
CA VAL A 69 13.82 -6.54 3.18
C VAL A 69 12.75 -5.52 2.83
N SER A 70 12.08 -5.78 1.72
CA SER A 70 10.90 -5.01 1.33
C SER A 70 9.78 -5.30 2.32
N PRO A 71 9.22 -4.30 3.02
CA PRO A 71 8.06 -4.52 3.87
C PRO A 71 6.83 -4.64 2.98
N ASP A 72 6.61 -5.81 2.39
CA ASP A 72 5.62 -6.01 1.33
C ASP A 72 4.20 -5.60 1.75
N ARG A 73 3.87 -5.78 3.04
CA ARG A 73 2.55 -5.40 3.60
C ARG A 73 2.47 -3.89 3.86
N MET A 74 3.53 -3.28 4.36
CA MET A 74 3.59 -1.82 4.57
C MET A 74 3.56 -1.07 3.23
N ASP A 75 4.30 -1.52 2.22
CA ASP A 75 4.28 -0.92 0.88
C ASP A 75 2.88 -1.07 0.26
N ALA A 76 2.22 -2.22 0.43
CA ALA A 76 0.83 -2.41 0.00
C ALA A 76 -0.14 -1.44 0.70
N LEU A 77 0.01 -1.23 2.01
CA LEU A 77 -0.76 -0.26 2.78
C LEU A 77 -0.56 1.18 2.27
N VAL A 78 0.68 1.58 2.01
CA VAL A 78 1.01 2.90 1.46
C VAL A 78 0.29 3.13 0.14
N TRP A 79 0.27 2.13 -0.75
CA TRP A 79 -0.46 2.22 -2.02
C TRP A 79 -1.98 2.27 -1.83
N ALA A 80 -2.53 1.48 -0.91
CA ALA A 80 -3.95 1.48 -0.61
C ALA A 80 -4.42 2.85 -0.10
N ILE A 81 -3.74 3.41 0.90
CA ILE A 81 -4.08 4.72 1.47
C ILE A 81 -3.85 5.82 0.43
N SER A 82 -2.76 5.76 -0.36
CA SER A 82 -2.53 6.70 -1.47
C SER A 82 -3.69 6.72 -2.48
N HIS A 83 -4.30 5.58 -2.75
CA HIS A 83 -5.48 5.51 -3.63
C HIS A 83 -6.74 6.08 -2.98
N LEU A 84 -6.90 5.93 -1.65
CA LEU A 84 -8.06 6.39 -0.89
C LEU A 84 -8.04 7.90 -0.62
N ILE A 85 -6.87 8.50 -0.37
CA ILE A 85 -6.72 9.96 -0.18
C ILE A 85 -7.16 10.74 -1.42
N ASN A 86 -6.92 10.20 -2.61
CA ASN A 86 -7.23 10.88 -3.87
C ASN A 86 -8.74 10.89 -4.20
N ARG A 87 -9.58 10.50 -3.24
CA ARG A 87 -11.04 10.59 -3.28
C ARG A 87 -11.50 11.61 -2.22
N PRO A 88 -12.67 12.25 -2.39
CA PRO A 88 -13.21 13.21 -1.41
C PRO A 88 -13.69 12.48 -0.14
N ILE A 89 -12.75 11.97 0.65
CA ILE A 89 -12.99 11.19 1.87
C ILE A 89 -12.25 11.87 3.03
N THR A 90 -12.97 12.16 4.11
CA THR A 90 -12.43 12.86 5.29
C THR A 90 -11.65 11.94 6.24
N ARG A 91 -12.02 10.65 6.33
CA ARG A 91 -11.36 9.61 7.16
C ARG A 91 -11.21 8.29 6.41
N ILE A 92 -10.08 7.62 6.61
CA ILE A 92 -9.73 6.37 5.92
C ILE A 92 -9.81 5.22 6.93
N TRP A 93 -10.60 4.21 6.59
CA TRP A 93 -10.74 2.96 7.35
C TRP A 93 -10.13 1.84 6.52
N VAL A 94 -9.15 1.13 7.08
CA VAL A 94 -8.39 0.06 6.42
C VAL A 94 -8.59 -1.25 7.16
#